data_AF-A0A8H3X770-F1
#
_entry.id   AF-A0A8H3X770-F1
#
_cell.length_a   1.000
_cell.length_b   1.000
_cell.length_c   1.000
_cell.angle_alpha   90.00
_cell.angle_beta   90.00
_cell.angle_gamma   90.00
#
_symmetry.space_group_name_H-M   'P 1'
#
loop_
_entity.id
_entity.type
_entity.pdbx_description
1 polymer ?
#
loop_
_entity_poly.entity_id
_entity_poly.type
_entity_poly.pdbx_seq_one_letter_code
_entity_poly.pdbx_strand_id
1 'polypeptide(L)'
;MVDLQTTITSLRKLNTKFTVEISELRKKYAELETKNIEVNVENAKLKQTLKDYEARFTNLVHKDEEKAIHLAKLDDEIKEIKQSSTNTSSIENSDNTPEQCQPIRTETKLLEDKETDDFLDGTYRKSVSDGIRQRNKEKKLQDSETFVASRNTTTPLGGKNGQGLIQEMSSSMSSLKEKILEYDRNISNKALIAEECTLEANQEEIFCWYHYGRNFILQEKALCYKNKIGEKKAKGLIYEEVMKQLNILRKKRSQDIGLPLPDVSRDSLRKKTQRALKIYV
;
A
#
# COMPACT_ATOMS: atom_id res chain seq x y z
N MET A 1 11.14 -57.49 -30.99
CA MET A 1 12.29 -57.40 -30.07
C MET A 1 13.03 -56.13 -30.47
N VAL A 2 13.04 -55.08 -29.65
CA VAL A 2 13.71 -53.82 -30.01
C VAL A 2 15.21 -54.09 -30.09
N ASP A 3 15.82 -53.78 -31.22
CA ASP A 3 17.24 -54.02 -31.48
C ASP A 3 18.10 -53.15 -30.56
N LEU A 4 19.12 -53.74 -29.92
CA LEU A 4 19.99 -53.08 -28.94
C LEU A 4 20.61 -51.79 -29.50
N GLN A 5 20.93 -51.78 -30.80
CA GLN A 5 21.51 -50.63 -31.48
C GLN A 5 20.54 -49.45 -31.56
N THR A 6 19.24 -49.71 -31.70
CA THR A 6 18.20 -48.67 -31.73
C THR A 6 18.02 -48.01 -30.35
N THR A 7 18.16 -48.77 -29.26
CA THR A 7 18.16 -48.24 -27.90
C THR A 7 19.39 -47.38 -27.63
N ILE A 8 20.58 -47.85 -28.03
CA ILE A 8 21.84 -47.11 -27.85
C ILE A 8 21.82 -45.78 -28.60
N THR A 9 21.35 -45.76 -29.84
CA THR A 9 21.26 -44.53 -30.65
C THR A 9 20.25 -43.54 -30.06
N SER A 10 19.11 -44.02 -29.58
CA SER A 10 18.10 -43.20 -28.90
C SER A 10 18.64 -42.57 -27.61
N LEU A 11 19.35 -43.35 -26.78
CA LEU A 11 19.97 -42.85 -25.54
C LEU A 11 21.04 -41.79 -25.83
N ARG A 12 21.88 -42.00 -26.86
CA ARG A 12 22.87 -41.01 -27.28
C ARG A 12 22.21 -39.69 -27.68
N LYS A 13 21.13 -39.74 -28.46
CA LYS A 13 20.36 -38.56 -28.87
C LYS A 13 19.73 -37.82 -27.68
N LEU A 14 19.26 -38.57 -26.67
CA LEU A 14 18.70 -37.96 -25.47
C LEU A 14 19.81 -37.31 -24.61
N ASN A 15 20.96 -37.96 -24.46
CA ASN A 15 22.11 -37.39 -23.75
C ASN A 15 22.66 -36.13 -24.39
N THR A 16 22.71 -36.05 -25.73
CA THR A 16 23.11 -34.81 -26.41
C THR A 16 22.11 -33.70 -26.15
N LYS A 17 20.80 -34.00 -26.17
CA LYS A 17 19.75 -33.03 -25.83
C LYS A 17 19.88 -32.52 -24.39
N PHE A 18 20.04 -33.40 -23.41
CA PHE A 18 20.23 -33.00 -22.01
C PHE A 18 21.51 -32.20 -21.81
N THR A 19 22.59 -32.52 -22.52
CA THR A 19 23.85 -31.76 -22.45
C THR A 19 23.64 -30.32 -22.91
N VAL A 20 22.89 -30.11 -23.99
CA VAL A 20 22.54 -28.77 -24.49
C VAL A 20 21.68 -28.03 -23.48
N GLU A 21 20.60 -28.63 -22.97
CA GLU A 21 19.72 -28.01 -21.97
C GLU A 21 20.46 -27.63 -20.69
N ILE A 22 21.37 -28.49 -20.20
CA ILE A 22 22.23 -28.19 -19.04
C ILE A 22 23.12 -26.97 -19.32
N SER A 23 23.67 -26.86 -20.53
CA SER A 23 24.52 -25.72 -20.91
C SER A 23 23.72 -24.41 -20.96
N GLU A 24 22.50 -24.44 -21.49
CA GLU A 24 21.61 -23.27 -21.55
C GLU A 24 21.15 -22.83 -20.15
N LEU A 25 20.80 -23.79 -19.28
CA LEU A 25 20.43 -23.50 -17.89
C LEU A 25 21.59 -22.89 -17.11
N ARG A 26 22.80 -23.41 -17.28
CA ARG A 26 24.00 -22.84 -16.66
C ARG A 26 24.24 -21.40 -17.12
N LYS A 27 24.04 -21.11 -18.42
CA LYS A 27 24.16 -19.75 -18.95
C LYS A 27 23.12 -18.81 -18.33
N LYS A 28 21.84 -19.22 -18.29
CA LYS A 28 20.76 -18.44 -17.67
C LYS A 28 21.01 -18.19 -16.18
N TYR A 29 21.55 -19.19 -15.46
CA TYR A 29 21.88 -19.05 -14.05
C TYR A 29 22.98 -18.01 -13.82
N ALA A 30 24.05 -18.04 -14.63
CA ALA A 30 25.11 -17.03 -14.55
C ALA A 30 24.59 -15.61 -14.85
N GLU A 31 23.72 -15.45 -15.85
CA GLU A 31 23.08 -14.17 -16.14
C GLU A 31 22.21 -13.67 -14.96
N LEU A 32 21.44 -14.56 -14.32
CA LEU A 32 20.65 -14.20 -13.13
C LEU A 32 21.52 -13.81 -11.94
N GLU A 33 22.63 -14.52 -11.73
CA GLU A 33 23.58 -14.21 -10.65
C GLU A 33 24.18 -12.82 -10.83
N THR A 34 24.56 -12.44 -12.07
CA THR A 34 25.04 -11.08 -12.36
C THR A 34 24.00 -10.00 -12.10
N LYS A 35 22.74 -10.20 -12.53
CA LYS A 35 21.64 -9.26 -12.27
C LYS A 35 21.34 -9.12 -10.78
N ASN A 36 21.41 -10.21 -10.03
CA ASN A 36 21.19 -10.20 -8.59
C ASN A 36 22.27 -9.38 -7.85
N ILE A 37 23.53 -9.47 -8.29
CA ILE A 37 24.61 -8.64 -7.75
C ILE A 37 24.36 -7.15 -8.04
N GLU A 38 23.94 -6.81 -9.27
CA GLU A 38 23.62 -5.43 -9.65
C GLU A 38 22.49 -4.83 -8.81
N VAL A 39 21.37 -5.56 -8.66
CA VAL A 39 20.24 -5.16 -7.81
C VAL A 39 20.67 -4.96 -6.36
N ASN A 40 21.52 -5.83 -5.82
CA ASN A 40 22.04 -5.68 -4.46
C ASN A 40 22.89 -4.42 -4.30
N VAL A 41 23.70 -4.06 -5.31
CA VAL A 41 24.49 -2.81 -5.30
C VAL A 41 23.57 -1.59 -5.34
N GLU A 42 22.52 -1.61 -6.16
CA GLU A 42 21.55 -0.50 -6.23
C GLU A 42 20.75 -0.36 -4.93
N ASN A 43 20.30 -1.47 -4.35
CA ASN A 43 19.65 -1.49 -3.03
C ASN A 43 20.53 -0.90 -1.93
N ALA A 44 21.84 -1.21 -1.94
CA ALA A 44 22.78 -0.62 -0.99
C ALA A 44 22.90 0.91 -1.16
N LYS A 45 22.92 1.40 -2.41
CA LYS A 45 22.92 2.85 -2.70
C LYS A 45 21.64 3.52 -2.23
N LEU A 46 20.47 2.94 -2.55
CA LEU A 46 19.17 3.47 -2.14
C LEU A 46 19.08 3.55 -0.61
N LYS A 47 19.49 2.50 0.10
CA LYS A 47 19.53 2.47 1.57
C LYS A 47 20.40 3.59 2.14
N GLN A 48 21.56 3.85 1.53
CA GLN A 48 22.43 4.96 1.95
C GLN A 48 21.76 6.32 1.71
N THR A 49 21.17 6.54 0.54
CA THR A 49 20.48 7.82 0.25
C THR A 49 19.30 8.07 1.17
N LEU A 50 18.56 7.02 1.55
CA LEU A 50 17.45 7.12 2.49
C LEU A 50 17.93 7.58 3.87
N LYS A 51 19.04 7.00 4.36
CA LYS A 51 19.67 7.42 5.62
C LYS A 51 20.12 8.89 5.58
N ASP A 52 20.66 9.34 4.44
CA ASP A 52 21.06 10.74 4.26
C ASP A 52 19.83 11.68 4.25
N TYR A 53 18.73 11.29 3.62
CA TYR A 53 17.48 12.06 3.65
C TYR A 53 16.89 12.14 5.07
N GLU A 54 16.91 11.04 5.82
CA GLU A 54 16.44 10.98 7.20
C GLU A 54 17.25 11.93 8.10
N ALA A 55 18.59 11.92 7.97
CA ALA A 55 19.47 12.85 8.68
C ALA A 55 19.25 14.32 8.29
N ARG A 56 18.93 14.61 7.02
CA ARG A 56 18.57 15.97 6.59
C ARG A 56 17.23 16.41 7.16
N PHE A 57 16.27 15.49 7.24
CA PHE A 57 14.94 15.75 7.77
C PHE A 57 14.99 16.09 9.27
N THR A 58 15.72 15.32 10.07
CA THR A 58 15.87 15.59 11.52
C THR A 58 16.51 16.96 11.78
N ASN A 59 17.55 17.32 11.02
CA ASN A 59 18.17 18.65 11.09
C ASN A 59 17.21 19.78 10.72
N LEU A 60 16.32 19.57 9.74
CA LEU A 60 15.34 20.57 9.33
C LEU A 60 14.27 20.77 10.42
N VAL A 61 13.77 19.68 10.99
CA VAL A 61 12.81 19.71 12.11
C VAL A 61 13.40 20.47 13.30
N HIS A 62 14.65 20.19 13.66
CA HIS A 62 15.33 20.88 14.76
C HIS A 62 15.44 22.39 14.50
N LYS A 63 15.81 22.81 13.28
CA LYS A 63 15.87 24.23 12.91
C LYS A 63 14.50 24.92 12.97
N ASP A 64 13.44 24.23 12.59
CA ASP A 64 12.10 24.80 12.66
C ASP A 64 11.60 24.91 14.11
N GLU A 65 11.99 23.99 14.99
CA GLU A 65 11.77 24.06 16.43
C GLU A 65 12.54 25.24 17.07
N GLU A 66 13.81 25.42 16.73
CA GLU A 66 14.62 26.59 17.16
C GLU A 66 14.00 27.92 16.70
N LYS A 67 13.53 27.99 15.45
CA LYS A 67 12.85 29.18 14.92
C LYS A 67 11.53 29.43 15.64
N ALA A 68 10.75 28.39 15.96
CA ALA A 68 9.51 28.53 16.70
C ALA A 68 9.76 29.10 18.11
N ILE A 69 10.82 28.64 18.79
CA ILE A 69 11.24 29.19 20.09
C ILE A 69 11.66 30.66 19.97
N HIS A 70 12.44 31.01 18.95
CA HIS A 70 12.85 32.40 18.72
C HIS A 70 11.67 33.33 18.39
N LEU A 71 10.70 32.86 17.60
CA LEU A 71 9.48 33.61 17.29
C LEU A 71 8.65 33.89 18.55
N ALA A 72 8.48 32.88 19.43
CA ALA A 72 7.77 33.07 20.69
C ALA A 72 8.42 34.14 21.58
N LYS A 73 9.76 34.17 21.66
CA LYS A 73 10.49 35.21 22.41
C LYS A 73 10.26 36.62 21.85
N LEU A 74 10.31 36.78 20.52
CA LEU A 74 10.04 38.07 19.88
C LEU A 74 8.59 38.53 20.09
N ASP A 75 7.62 37.61 20.04
CA ASP A 75 6.22 37.93 20.32
C ASP A 75 6.00 38.44 21.76
N ASP A 76 6.73 37.87 22.74
CA ASP A 76 6.66 38.32 24.12
C ASP A 76 7.33 39.70 24.32
N GLU A 77 8.48 39.96 23.69
CA GLU A 77 9.11 41.31 23.67
C GLU A 77 8.18 42.36 23.03
N ILE A 78 7.49 42.02 21.93
CA ILE A 78 6.52 42.92 21.27
C ILE A 78 5.34 43.23 22.20
N LYS A 79 4.86 42.26 22.99
CA LYS A 79 3.79 42.50 23.98
C LYS A 79 4.26 43.43 25.10
N GLU A 80 5.47 43.25 25.60
CA GLU A 80 6.05 44.08 26.66
C GLU A 80 6.27 45.55 26.21
N ILE A 81 6.75 45.75 24.98
CA ILE A 81 6.89 47.10 24.38
C ILE A 81 5.53 47.79 24.21
N LYS A 82 4.49 47.06 23.79
CA LYS A 82 3.13 47.64 23.68
C LYS A 82 2.55 48.07 25.02
N GLN A 83 2.78 47.28 26.08
CA GLN A 83 2.31 47.61 27.43
C GLN A 83 3.03 48.83 28.02
N SER A 84 4.35 48.94 27.82
CA SER A 84 5.14 50.09 28.28
C SER A 84 4.84 51.38 27.51
N SER A 85 4.51 51.30 26.22
CA SER A 85 4.12 52.48 25.40
C SER A 85 2.74 53.05 25.74
N THR A 86 1.87 52.30 26.44
CA THR A 86 0.54 52.79 26.86
C THR A 86 0.61 53.61 28.17
N ASN A 87 1.72 53.47 28.92
CA ASN A 87 1.89 54.10 30.24
C ASN A 87 2.60 55.47 30.19
N THR A 88 2.91 56.02 29.01
CA THR A 88 3.70 57.27 28.85
C THR A 88 3.03 58.37 28.03
N SER A 89 1.75 58.25 27.64
CA SER A 89 1.03 59.34 26.98
C SER A 89 -0.20 59.79 27.77
N SER A 90 0.03 60.67 28.75
CA SER A 90 -0.96 61.67 29.13
C SER A 90 -0.73 62.89 28.22
N ILE A 91 -1.66 63.17 27.30
CA ILE A 91 -2.10 64.51 26.85
C ILE A 91 -3.26 64.29 25.83
N GLU A 92 -4.45 64.52 26.36
CA GLU A 92 -5.66 65.15 25.79
C GLU A 92 -6.25 64.82 24.39
N ASN A 93 -7.56 64.49 24.47
CA ASN A 93 -8.69 64.81 23.56
C ASN A 93 -8.68 64.14 22.15
N SER A 94 -9.75 63.49 21.67
CA SER A 94 -11.18 63.80 21.76
C SER A 94 -12.04 62.59 21.34
N ASP A 95 -13.27 62.54 21.86
CA ASP A 95 -14.52 62.07 21.25
C ASP A 95 -14.55 60.73 20.47
N ASN A 96 -15.18 59.71 21.06
CA ASN A 96 -16.56 59.28 20.73
C ASN A 96 -16.89 57.86 21.25
N THR A 97 -17.97 57.79 22.06
CA THR A 97 -18.96 56.68 22.23
C THR A 97 -18.51 55.22 22.41
N PRO A 98 -18.86 54.55 23.53
CA PRO A 98 -18.60 53.12 23.74
C PRO A 98 -19.83 52.26 23.39
N GLU A 99 -19.78 51.50 22.30
CA GLU A 99 -20.75 50.42 22.02
C GLU A 99 -20.15 49.05 22.35
N GLN A 100 -20.43 48.64 23.59
CA GLN A 100 -21.03 47.36 23.97
C GLN A 100 -20.66 46.10 23.15
N CYS A 101 -19.68 45.36 23.66
CA CYS A 101 -19.59 43.92 23.44
C CYS A 101 -20.79 43.21 24.08
N GLN A 102 -21.52 42.40 23.31
CA GLN A 102 -22.31 41.28 23.82
C GLN A 102 -22.15 40.02 22.93
N PRO A 103 -22.36 38.82 23.48
CA PRO A 103 -21.83 37.54 22.98
C PRO A 103 -22.90 36.58 22.40
N ILE A 104 -22.42 35.62 21.59
CA ILE A 104 -22.95 34.28 21.24
C ILE A 104 -24.30 34.17 20.50
N ARG A 105 -24.28 33.49 19.33
CA ARG A 105 -25.20 32.38 19.02
C ARG A 105 -24.50 31.24 18.28
N THR A 106 -24.39 30.12 18.98
CA THR A 106 -24.15 28.77 18.45
C THR A 106 -25.44 28.16 17.88
N GLU A 107 -25.26 27.18 16.99
CA GLU A 107 -26.25 26.26 16.37
C GLU A 107 -27.15 26.92 15.32
N THR A 108 -27.39 26.37 14.12
CA THR A 108 -27.61 24.98 13.71
C THR A 108 -27.30 24.89 12.20
N LYS A 109 -26.61 23.86 11.69
CA LYS A 109 -27.25 22.71 10.99
C LYS A 109 -26.23 21.58 10.88
N LEU A 110 -26.24 20.74 11.91
CA LEU A 110 -25.67 19.40 11.94
C LEU A 110 -26.85 18.48 11.60
N LEU A 111 -27.06 18.14 10.32
CA LEU A 111 -28.15 17.23 9.93
C LEU A 111 -27.92 16.41 8.65
N GLU A 112 -26.67 16.20 8.23
CA GLU A 112 -26.37 15.18 7.20
C GLU A 112 -25.28 14.18 7.62
N ASP A 113 -24.60 14.38 8.75
CA ASP A 113 -23.50 13.52 9.21
C ASP A 113 -23.93 12.22 9.90
N LYS A 114 -25.24 11.91 9.97
CA LYS A 114 -25.74 10.68 10.60
C LYS A 114 -26.00 9.51 9.65
N GLU A 115 -26.10 9.74 8.34
CA GLU A 115 -26.52 8.68 7.41
C GLU A 115 -25.35 7.98 6.71
N THR A 116 -24.16 8.59 6.66
CA THR A 116 -23.01 8.01 5.95
C THR A 116 -21.93 7.38 6.83
N ASP A 117 -21.93 7.66 8.14
CA ASP A 117 -21.02 7.02 9.10
C ASP A 117 -21.41 5.55 9.38
N ASP A 118 -22.72 5.27 9.39
CA ASP A 118 -23.27 3.92 9.55
C ASP A 118 -22.89 2.97 8.39
N PHE A 119 -22.60 3.49 7.18
CA PHE A 119 -22.32 2.65 6.02
C PHE A 119 -20.89 2.10 6.01
N LEU A 120 -19.91 2.91 6.44
CA LEU A 120 -18.51 2.46 6.52
C LEU A 120 -18.29 1.57 7.76
N ASP A 121 -18.95 1.89 8.88
CA ASP A 121 -18.93 1.01 10.05
C ASP A 121 -19.66 -0.32 9.80
N GLY A 122 -20.86 -0.29 9.22
CA GLY A 122 -21.65 -1.50 8.98
C GLY A 122 -20.99 -2.50 8.02
N THR A 123 -20.32 -2.01 6.97
CA THR A 123 -19.60 -2.87 6.01
C THR A 123 -18.35 -3.51 6.63
N TYR A 124 -17.59 -2.76 7.44
CA TYR A 124 -16.43 -3.28 8.17
C TYR A 124 -16.83 -4.25 9.29
N ARG A 125 -17.86 -3.95 10.07
CA ARG A 125 -18.38 -4.83 11.13
C ARG A 125 -18.89 -6.16 10.55
N LYS A 126 -19.52 -6.10 9.38
CA LYS A 126 -20.01 -7.28 8.63
C LYS A 126 -18.86 -8.12 8.09
N SER A 127 -17.83 -7.53 7.51
CA SER A 127 -16.66 -8.28 7.00
C SER A 127 -15.87 -8.96 8.12
N VAL A 128 -15.70 -8.28 9.27
CA VAL A 128 -15.09 -8.87 10.47
C VAL A 128 -15.93 -10.05 11.00
N SER A 129 -17.26 -9.89 11.06
CA SER A 129 -18.17 -10.96 11.53
C SER A 129 -18.20 -12.16 10.59
N ASP A 130 -18.20 -11.93 9.28
CA ASP A 130 -18.15 -12.97 8.25
C ASP A 130 -16.81 -13.73 8.31
N GLY A 131 -15.69 -13.02 8.49
CA GLY A 131 -14.36 -13.62 8.67
C GLY A 131 -14.20 -14.42 9.98
N ILE A 132 -14.84 -14.02 11.08
CA ILE A 132 -14.89 -14.82 12.32
C ILE A 132 -15.74 -16.08 12.11
N ARG A 133 -16.90 -15.95 11.45
CA ARG A 133 -17.80 -17.09 11.18
C ARG A 133 -17.13 -18.12 10.26
N GLN A 134 -16.37 -17.67 9.27
CA GLN A 134 -15.61 -18.56 8.37
C GLN A 134 -14.54 -19.34 9.13
N ARG A 135 -13.68 -18.66 9.90
CA ARG A 135 -12.64 -19.31 10.72
C ARG A 135 -13.21 -20.34 11.70
N ASN A 136 -14.37 -20.06 12.30
CA ASN A 136 -15.02 -21.01 13.20
C ASN A 136 -15.62 -22.24 12.49
N LYS A 137 -16.03 -22.12 11.22
CA LYS A 137 -16.45 -23.26 10.39
C LYS A 137 -15.26 -24.12 9.98
N GLU A 138 -14.14 -23.49 9.60
CA GLU A 138 -12.91 -24.19 9.22
C GLU A 138 -12.30 -24.96 10.40
N LYS A 139 -12.29 -24.39 11.61
CA LYS A 139 -11.86 -25.12 12.83
C LYS A 139 -12.72 -26.36 13.12
N LYS A 140 -14.05 -26.27 12.94
CA LYS A 140 -14.95 -27.43 13.11
C LYS A 140 -14.70 -28.54 12.09
N LEU A 141 -14.25 -28.21 10.88
CA LEU A 141 -13.91 -29.20 9.85
C LEU A 141 -12.57 -29.89 10.16
N GLN A 142 -11.56 -29.14 10.64
CA GLN A 142 -10.28 -29.70 11.09
C GLN A 142 -10.42 -30.68 12.25
N ASP A 143 -11.31 -30.40 13.21
CA ASP A 143 -11.59 -31.31 14.34
C ASP A 143 -12.33 -32.59 13.90
N SER A 144 -13.08 -32.53 12.79
CA SER A 144 -13.76 -33.70 12.22
C SER A 144 -12.82 -34.60 11.40
N GLU A 145 -11.80 -34.03 10.76
CA GLU A 145 -10.79 -34.78 10.00
C GLU A 145 -9.79 -35.51 10.91
N THR A 146 -9.48 -34.94 12.08
CA THR A 146 -8.62 -35.61 13.08
C THR A 146 -9.29 -36.83 13.72
N PHE A 147 -10.62 -36.91 13.75
CA PHE A 147 -11.36 -38.04 14.33
C PHE A 147 -11.41 -39.29 13.42
N VAL A 148 -11.23 -39.13 12.10
CA VAL A 148 -11.30 -40.24 11.13
C VAL A 148 -10.00 -41.05 11.08
N ALA A 149 -8.88 -40.50 11.56
CA ALA A 149 -7.58 -41.17 11.53
C ALA A 149 -7.37 -42.23 12.64
N SER A 150 -8.25 -42.32 13.64
CA SER A 150 -8.01 -43.18 14.83
C SER A 150 -8.63 -44.59 14.76
N ARG A 151 -9.44 -44.91 13.74
CA ARG A 151 -10.13 -46.21 13.69
C ARG A 151 -9.80 -46.96 12.42
N ASN A 152 -8.71 -47.73 12.46
CA ASN A 152 -8.52 -48.98 11.70
C ASN A 152 -7.34 -49.77 12.28
N THR A 153 -7.61 -50.53 13.35
CA THR A 153 -6.78 -51.69 13.74
C THR A 153 -7.64 -52.94 13.70
N THR A 154 -7.30 -53.90 12.82
CA THR A 154 -7.62 -55.31 13.02
C THR A 154 -6.61 -56.20 12.29
N THR A 155 -6.29 -57.31 12.95
CA THR A 155 -5.09 -58.18 12.93
C THR A 155 -5.02 -59.17 11.73
N PRO A 156 -3.96 -60.02 11.59
CA PRO A 156 -3.41 -60.51 10.32
C PRO A 156 -3.81 -61.94 9.97
N LEU A 157 -3.96 -62.27 8.68
CA LEU A 157 -4.08 -63.65 8.20
C LEU A 157 -3.29 -63.88 6.90
N GLY A 158 -2.30 -64.77 7.04
CA GLY A 158 -1.60 -65.64 6.07
C GLY A 158 -1.66 -65.37 4.56
N GLY A 159 -0.47 -65.15 3.97
CA GLY A 159 -0.21 -65.33 2.53
C GLY A 159 1.07 -64.62 2.08
N LYS A 160 2.22 -65.30 2.06
CA LYS A 160 3.55 -64.71 1.79
C LYS A 160 3.82 -64.29 0.33
N ASN A 161 2.82 -64.31 -0.55
CA ASN A 161 3.02 -64.19 -1.99
C ASN A 161 2.39 -62.91 -2.59
N GLY A 162 1.69 -62.11 -1.78
CA GLY A 162 1.07 -60.83 -2.17
C GLY A 162 1.56 -59.61 -1.39
N GLN A 163 2.44 -59.79 -0.40
CA GLN A 163 2.91 -58.71 0.49
C GLN A 163 3.74 -57.64 -0.25
N GLY A 164 4.51 -58.00 -1.27
CA GLY A 164 5.30 -57.04 -2.06
C GLY A 164 4.45 -56.05 -2.85
N LEU A 165 3.41 -56.53 -3.52
CA LEU A 165 2.49 -55.70 -4.31
C LEU A 165 1.70 -54.71 -3.43
N ILE A 166 1.24 -55.15 -2.26
CA ILE A 166 0.53 -54.29 -1.31
C ILE A 166 1.46 -53.20 -0.76
N GLN A 167 2.73 -53.52 -0.50
CA GLN A 167 3.72 -52.57 -0.02
C GLN A 167 4.07 -51.51 -1.07
N GLU A 168 4.21 -51.89 -2.35
CA GLU A 168 4.48 -50.97 -3.46
C GLU A 168 3.29 -50.05 -3.75
N MET A 169 2.06 -50.57 -3.74
CA MET A 169 0.85 -49.76 -3.86
C MET A 169 0.71 -48.77 -2.71
N SER A 170 0.99 -49.21 -1.48
CA SER A 170 0.95 -48.33 -0.30
C SER A 170 2.00 -47.22 -0.40
N SER A 171 3.21 -47.54 -0.86
CA SER A 171 4.30 -46.56 -1.05
C SER A 171 3.96 -45.55 -2.16
N SER A 172 3.38 -46.01 -3.27
CA SER A 172 2.94 -45.15 -4.38
C SER A 172 1.80 -44.22 -3.95
N MET A 173 0.85 -44.72 -3.17
CA MET A 173 -0.23 -43.91 -2.59
C MET A 173 0.29 -42.85 -1.62
N SER A 174 1.27 -43.19 -0.78
CA SER A 174 1.91 -42.24 0.11
C SER A 174 2.64 -41.13 -0.66
N SER A 175 3.40 -41.50 -1.70
CA SER A 175 4.07 -40.53 -2.57
C SER A 175 3.09 -39.61 -3.31
N LEU A 176 1.97 -40.14 -3.78
CA LEU A 176 0.92 -39.34 -4.43
C LEU A 176 0.30 -38.34 -3.45
N LYS A 177 -0.02 -38.77 -2.23
CA LYS A 177 -0.57 -37.89 -1.18
C LYS A 177 0.39 -36.74 -0.87
N GLU A 178 1.68 -37.02 -0.79
CA GLU A 178 2.70 -36.00 -0.52
C GLU A 178 2.76 -34.95 -1.65
N LYS A 179 2.71 -35.38 -2.90
CA LYS A 179 2.66 -34.47 -4.06
C LYS A 179 1.39 -33.60 -4.10
N ILE A 180 0.25 -34.17 -3.71
CA ILE A 180 -1.01 -33.42 -3.62
C ILE A 180 -0.90 -32.36 -2.53
N LEU A 181 -0.41 -32.72 -1.34
CA LEU A 181 -0.20 -31.77 -0.23
C LEU A 181 0.81 -30.67 -0.59
N GLU A 182 1.86 -31.01 -1.34
CA GLU A 182 2.83 -30.03 -1.84
C GLU A 182 2.20 -29.05 -2.84
N TYR A 183 1.36 -29.56 -3.75
CA TYR A 183 0.62 -28.74 -4.71
C TYR A 183 -0.35 -27.78 -4.01
N ASP A 184 -1.11 -28.27 -3.03
CA ASP A 184 -2.05 -27.48 -2.24
C ASP A 184 -1.33 -26.37 -1.45
N ARG A 185 -0.16 -26.68 -0.87
CA ARG A 185 0.69 -25.69 -0.21
C ARG A 185 1.17 -24.61 -1.18
N ASN A 186 1.57 -24.99 -2.40
CA ASN A 186 2.04 -24.05 -3.42
C ASN A 186 0.93 -23.07 -3.83
N ILE A 187 -0.28 -23.58 -4.08
CA ILE A 187 -1.43 -22.73 -4.43
C ILE A 187 -1.78 -21.80 -3.26
N SER A 188 -1.81 -22.33 -2.03
CA SER A 188 -2.13 -21.54 -0.84
C SER A 188 -1.13 -20.40 -0.64
N ASN A 189 0.16 -20.67 -0.82
CA ASN A 189 1.20 -19.64 -0.76
C ASN A 189 1.02 -18.57 -1.85
N LYS A 190 0.70 -18.96 -3.08
CA LYS A 190 0.43 -17.99 -4.16
C LYS A 190 -0.79 -17.12 -3.89
N ALA A 191 -1.85 -17.71 -3.33
CA ALA A 191 -3.04 -16.97 -2.94
C ALA A 191 -2.73 -15.94 -1.85
N LEU A 192 -1.95 -16.32 -0.84
CA LEU A 192 -1.51 -15.43 0.24
C LEU A 192 -0.65 -14.28 -0.30
N ILE A 193 0.35 -14.58 -1.13
CA ILE A 193 1.19 -13.54 -1.76
C ILE A 193 0.33 -12.57 -2.59
N ALA A 194 -0.62 -13.10 -3.37
CA ALA A 194 -1.52 -12.24 -4.15
C ALA A 194 -2.37 -11.33 -3.25
N GLU A 195 -2.90 -11.86 -2.14
CA GLU A 195 -3.64 -11.08 -1.15
C GLU A 195 -2.76 -9.98 -0.53
N GLU A 196 -1.55 -10.30 -0.10
CA GLU A 196 -0.58 -9.34 0.45
C GLU A 196 -0.26 -8.23 -0.54
N CYS A 197 0.05 -8.56 -1.80
CA CYS A 197 0.30 -7.56 -2.85
C CYS A 197 -0.93 -6.66 -3.09
N THR A 198 -2.15 -7.20 -3.01
CA THR A 198 -3.37 -6.37 -3.16
C THR A 198 -3.56 -5.42 -1.99
N LEU A 199 -3.26 -5.85 -0.76
CA LEU A 199 -3.33 -5.00 0.42
C LEU A 199 -2.29 -3.90 0.37
N GLU A 200 -1.05 -4.22 -0.01
CA GLU A 200 0.03 -3.25 -0.17
C GLU A 200 -0.33 -2.20 -1.23
N ALA A 201 -0.82 -2.62 -2.41
CA ALA A 201 -1.27 -1.70 -3.45
C ALA A 201 -2.41 -0.77 -2.97
N ASN A 202 -3.35 -1.29 -2.18
CA ASN A 202 -4.43 -0.49 -1.60
C ASN A 202 -3.89 0.53 -0.57
N GLN A 203 -2.92 0.13 0.26
CA GLN A 203 -2.26 1.03 1.21
C GLN A 203 -1.49 2.14 0.49
N GLU A 204 -0.72 1.80 -0.55
CA GLU A 204 -0.02 2.76 -1.39
C GLU A 204 -0.98 3.75 -2.06
N GLU A 205 -2.12 3.27 -2.56
CA GLU A 205 -3.14 4.14 -3.13
C GLU A 205 -3.67 5.15 -2.10
N ILE A 206 -4.03 4.69 -0.89
CA ILE A 206 -4.50 5.56 0.20
C ILE A 206 -3.43 6.62 0.54
N PHE A 207 -2.17 6.21 0.63
CA PHE A 207 -1.05 7.11 0.94
C PHE A 207 -0.85 8.17 -0.15
N CYS A 208 -0.94 7.79 -1.43
CA CYS A 208 -0.90 8.73 -2.54
C CYS A 208 -2.03 9.76 -2.45
N TRP A 209 -3.25 9.33 -2.15
CA TRP A 209 -4.39 10.23 -1.99
C TRP A 209 -4.24 11.17 -0.80
N TYR A 210 -3.74 10.67 0.34
CA TYR A 210 -3.43 11.47 1.52
C TYR A 210 -2.46 12.62 1.19
N HIS A 211 -1.33 12.29 0.55
CA HIS A 211 -0.34 13.29 0.17
C HIS A 211 -0.87 14.28 -0.87
N TYR A 212 -1.66 13.80 -1.83
CA TYR A 212 -2.31 14.67 -2.81
C TYR A 212 -3.27 15.66 -2.13
N GLY A 213 -4.14 15.20 -1.23
CA GLY A 213 -5.05 16.05 -0.46
C GLY A 213 -4.32 17.11 0.37
N ARG A 214 -3.28 16.69 1.12
CA ARG A 214 -2.41 17.60 1.88
C ARG A 214 -1.81 18.70 1.00
N ASN A 215 -1.20 18.30 -0.12
CA ASN A 215 -0.54 19.24 -1.04
C ASN A 215 -1.54 20.19 -1.68
N PHE A 216 -2.74 19.72 -2.01
CA PHE A 216 -3.79 20.56 -2.57
C PHE A 216 -4.16 21.70 -1.62
N ILE A 217 -4.40 21.39 -0.34
CA ILE A 217 -4.72 22.42 0.68
C ILE A 217 -3.56 23.40 0.88
N LEU A 218 -2.33 22.88 0.97
CA LEU A 218 -1.14 23.73 1.16
C LEU A 218 -0.94 24.68 -0.02
N GLN A 219 -1.08 24.19 -1.26
CA GLN A 219 -1.00 25.02 -2.46
C GLN A 219 -2.13 26.03 -2.54
N GLU A 220 -3.36 25.63 -2.20
CA GLU A 220 -4.51 26.54 -2.18
C GLU A 220 -4.26 27.71 -1.23
N LYS A 221 -3.90 27.41 0.03
CA LYS A 221 -3.57 28.43 1.03
C LYS A 221 -2.43 29.31 0.55
N ALA A 222 -1.35 28.73 0.04
CA ALA A 222 -0.20 29.48 -0.46
C ALA A 222 -0.59 30.44 -1.61
N LEU A 223 -1.44 30.01 -2.54
CA LEU A 223 -1.93 30.86 -3.64
C LEU A 223 -2.84 31.97 -3.13
N CYS A 224 -3.73 31.68 -2.19
CA CYS A 224 -4.59 32.68 -1.57
C CYS A 224 -3.77 33.78 -0.88
N TYR A 225 -2.77 33.41 -0.08
CA TYR A 225 -1.91 34.38 0.63
C TYR A 225 -1.00 35.18 -0.32
N LYS A 226 -0.29 34.50 -1.23
CA LYS A 226 0.71 35.15 -2.11
C LYS A 226 0.07 36.08 -3.13
N ASN A 227 -1.03 35.66 -3.73
CA ASN A 227 -1.63 36.37 -4.87
C ASN A 227 -2.86 37.20 -4.46
N LYS A 228 -3.25 37.19 -3.17
CA LYS A 228 -4.47 37.84 -2.66
C LYS A 228 -5.72 37.47 -3.47
N ILE A 229 -5.82 36.21 -3.90
CA ILE A 229 -6.95 35.69 -4.67
C ILE A 229 -7.87 34.87 -3.77
N GLY A 230 -9.17 34.83 -4.08
CA GLY A 230 -10.13 34.00 -3.36
C GLY A 230 -9.95 32.50 -3.65
N GLU A 231 -10.39 31.66 -2.71
CA GLU A 231 -10.25 30.19 -2.74
C GLU A 231 -10.70 29.57 -4.07
N LYS A 232 -11.85 30.01 -4.59
CA LYS A 232 -12.40 29.50 -5.85
C LYS A 232 -11.42 29.68 -7.01
N LYS A 233 -10.73 30.83 -7.05
CA LYS A 233 -9.74 31.14 -8.08
C LYS A 233 -8.45 30.35 -7.85
N ALA A 234 -7.99 30.22 -6.61
CA ALA A 234 -6.84 29.39 -6.25
C ALA A 234 -7.03 27.93 -6.64
N LYS A 235 -8.16 27.31 -6.23
CA LYS A 235 -8.55 25.94 -6.64
C LYS A 235 -8.58 25.79 -8.16
N GLY A 236 -9.14 26.79 -8.85
CA GLY A 236 -9.19 26.81 -10.32
C GLY A 236 -7.81 26.69 -10.96
N LEU A 237 -6.83 27.45 -10.48
CA LEU A 237 -5.44 27.41 -10.96
C LEU A 237 -4.76 26.07 -10.69
N ILE A 238 -4.98 25.49 -9.50
CA ILE A 238 -4.45 24.16 -9.17
C ILE A 238 -5.02 23.10 -10.10
N TYR A 239 -6.33 23.14 -10.38
CA TYR A 239 -6.95 22.21 -11.31
C TYR A 239 -6.40 22.33 -12.74
N GLU A 240 -6.14 23.55 -13.23
CA GLU A 240 -5.50 23.74 -14.55
C GLU A 240 -4.12 23.09 -14.59
N GLU A 241 -3.29 23.32 -13.56
CA GLU A 241 -1.93 22.77 -13.52
C GLU A 241 -1.95 21.24 -13.40
N VAL A 242 -2.79 20.67 -12.54
CA VAL A 242 -2.94 19.22 -12.40
C VAL A 242 -3.43 18.58 -13.69
N MET A 243 -4.41 19.19 -14.37
CA MET A 243 -4.90 18.72 -15.67
C MET A 243 -3.81 18.72 -16.74
N LYS A 244 -3.00 19.79 -16.78
CA LYS A 244 -1.85 19.89 -17.69
C LYS A 244 -0.85 18.78 -17.44
N GLN A 245 -0.47 18.53 -16.18
CA GLN A 245 0.46 17.45 -15.82
C GLN A 245 -0.12 16.07 -16.13
N LEU A 246 -1.39 15.82 -15.82
CA LEU A 246 -2.07 14.57 -16.13
C LEU A 246 -2.07 14.28 -17.64
N ASN A 247 -2.30 15.29 -18.47
CA ASN A 247 -2.27 15.14 -19.92
C ASN A 247 -0.88 14.77 -20.44
N ILE A 248 0.19 15.36 -19.88
CA ILE A 248 1.57 15.01 -20.24
C ILE A 248 1.88 13.57 -19.86
N LEU A 249 1.59 13.17 -18.61
CA LEU A 249 1.82 11.82 -18.11
C LEU A 249 1.02 10.78 -18.89
N ARG A 250 -0.23 11.09 -19.22
CA ARG A 250 -1.09 10.22 -20.02
C ARG A 250 -0.56 10.01 -21.43
N LYS A 251 -0.10 11.07 -22.10
CA LYS A 251 0.51 10.96 -23.44
C LYS A 251 1.73 10.05 -23.42
N LYS A 252 2.62 10.23 -22.43
CA LYS A 252 3.80 9.38 -22.26
C LYS A 252 3.42 7.91 -22.05
N ARG A 253 2.51 7.63 -21.10
CA ARG A 253 2.06 6.27 -20.82
C ARG A 253 1.33 5.62 -22.00
N SER A 254 0.58 6.40 -22.78
CA SER A 254 -0.10 5.91 -23.99
C SER A 254 0.91 5.49 -25.07
N GLN A 255 2.03 6.20 -25.20
CA GLN A 255 3.13 5.82 -26.09
C GLN A 255 3.81 4.54 -25.62
N ASP A 256 4.07 4.41 -24.31
CA ASP A 256 4.73 3.23 -23.74
C ASP A 256 3.90 1.95 -23.88
N ILE A 257 2.57 2.05 -23.70
CA ILE A 257 1.65 0.90 -23.74
C ILE A 257 1.14 0.62 -25.17
N GLY A 258 1.27 1.58 -26.09
CA GLY A 258 0.74 1.48 -27.45
C GLY A 258 -0.80 1.55 -27.54
N LEU A 259 -1.47 2.01 -26.48
CA LEU A 259 -2.93 2.11 -26.42
C LEU A 259 -3.38 3.51 -25.97
N PRO A 260 -4.46 4.07 -26.56
CA PRO A 260 -5.03 5.33 -26.11
C PRO A 260 -5.69 5.17 -24.74
N LEU A 261 -5.26 5.99 -23.77
CA LEU A 261 -5.86 6.03 -22.43
C LEU A 261 -7.09 6.95 -22.42
N PRO A 262 -8.07 6.79 -21.51
CA PRO A 262 -9.24 7.66 -21.40
C PRO A 262 -8.92 9.09 -20.91
N ASP A 263 -9.67 10.08 -21.39
CA ASP A 263 -9.57 11.47 -20.92
C ASP A 263 -10.07 11.62 -19.47
N VAL A 264 -9.31 12.35 -18.66
CA VAL A 264 -9.72 12.72 -17.31
C VAL A 264 -10.48 14.03 -17.41
N SER A 265 -11.80 13.99 -17.22
CA SER A 265 -12.61 15.20 -17.13
C SER A 265 -12.25 16.00 -15.87
N ARG A 266 -12.33 17.33 -15.95
CA ARG A 266 -12.18 18.24 -14.81
C ARG A 266 -13.14 17.90 -13.66
N ASP A 267 -14.36 17.49 -13.97
CA ASP A 267 -15.34 17.10 -12.94
C ASP A 267 -14.94 15.80 -12.24
N SER A 268 -14.38 14.86 -13.00
CA SER A 268 -13.86 13.62 -12.41
C SER A 268 -12.67 13.89 -11.50
N LEU A 269 -11.79 14.81 -11.88
CA LEU A 269 -10.67 15.26 -11.06
C LEU A 269 -11.18 15.93 -9.78
N ARG A 270 -12.15 16.84 -9.88
CA ARG A 270 -12.77 17.49 -8.71
C ARG A 270 -13.33 16.48 -7.71
N LYS A 271 -14.06 15.46 -8.19
CA LYS A 271 -14.59 14.38 -7.32
C LYS A 271 -13.48 13.60 -6.62
N LYS A 272 -12.39 13.27 -7.34
CA LYS A 272 -11.22 12.61 -6.76
C LYS A 272 -10.53 13.49 -5.72
N THR A 273 -10.38 14.79 -5.99
CA THR A 273 -9.84 15.75 -5.04
C THR A 273 -10.68 15.84 -3.77
N GLN A 274 -12.00 15.89 -3.89
CA GLN A 274 -12.87 15.88 -2.71
C GLN A 274 -12.68 14.61 -1.86
N ARG A 275 -12.54 13.43 -2.48
CA ARG A 275 -12.24 12.19 -1.74
C ARG A 275 -10.88 12.25 -1.05
N ALA A 276 -9.85 12.73 -1.75
CA ALA A 276 -8.52 12.88 -1.18
C ALA A 276 -8.48 13.86 -0.01
N LEU A 277 -9.25 14.95 -0.07
CA LEU A 277 -9.38 15.89 1.03
C LEU A 277 -10.03 15.25 2.27
N LYS A 278 -11.03 14.38 2.08
CA LYS A 278 -11.65 13.60 3.17
C LYS A 278 -10.71 12.57 3.80
N ILE A 279 -9.70 12.10 3.08
CA ILE A 279 -8.68 11.19 3.61
C ILE A 279 -7.65 11.96 4.46
N TYR A 280 -7.40 13.22 4.10
CA TYR A 280 -6.40 14.05 4.76
C TYR A 280 -6.91 14.77 6.01
N VAL A 281 -8.17 15.25 5.98
CA VAL A 281 -8.84 15.97 7.07
C VAL A 281 -9.47 14.99 8.04
#